data_AF-A0AAV0RQB7-F1
#
_entry.id   AF-A0AAV0RQB7-F1
#
_cell.length_a   1.000
_cell.length_b   1.000
_cell.length_c   1.000
_cell.angle_alpha   90.00
_cell.angle_beta   90.00
_cell.angle_gamma   90.00
#
_symmetry.space_group_name_H-M   'P 1'
#
loop_
_entity.id
_entity.type
_entity.pdbx_description
1 polymer ?
#
loop_
_entity_poly.entity_id
_entity_poly.type
_entity_poly.pdbx_seq_one_letter_code
_entity_poly.pdbx_strand_id
1 'polypeptide(L)'
;MKNQIAAIQKVINFSRCLKEDNIPCHIEDKLFLGSFSAANNKSVLKSNNATHVLTIANSLAPVYPNDFVYKGIAVADREDTNLRQYLDECINFVDKAKRHGGGVLVHCFVGTSRS
;
A
#
# COMPACT_ATOMS: atom_id res chain seq x y z
N MET A 1 -11.97 -27.54 19.04
CA MET A 1 -13.14 -26.68 18.78
C MET A 1 -12.91 -25.21 19.17
N LYS A 2 -12.55 -24.87 20.43
CA LYS A 2 -12.28 -23.46 20.84
C LYS A 2 -11.19 -22.74 20.00
N ASN A 3 -10.12 -23.44 19.63
CA ASN A 3 -9.04 -22.87 18.81
C ASN A 3 -9.46 -22.58 17.35
N GLN A 4 -10.39 -23.37 16.78
CA GLN A 4 -10.91 -23.13 15.43
C GLN A 4 -11.84 -21.90 15.40
N ILE A 5 -12.68 -21.73 16.43
CA ILE A 5 -13.54 -20.54 16.56
C ILE A 5 -12.68 -19.28 16.68
N ALA A 6 -11.61 -19.30 17.48
CA ALA A 6 -10.69 -18.16 17.61
C ALA A 6 -9.96 -17.85 16.29
N ALA A 7 -9.53 -18.87 15.54
CA ALA A 7 -8.92 -18.68 14.23
C ALA A 7 -9.90 -18.06 13.22
N ILE A 8 -11.15 -18.53 13.18
CA ILE A 8 -12.20 -17.97 12.33
C ILE A 8 -12.48 -16.51 12.72
N GLN A 9 -12.57 -16.20 14.01
CA GLN A 9 -12.79 -14.83 14.49
C GLN A 9 -11.65 -13.90 14.05
N LYS A 10 -10.40 -14.36 14.09
CA LYS A 10 -9.25 -13.60 13.57
C LYS A 10 -9.37 -13.33 12.07
N VAL A 11 -9.77 -14.32 11.28
CA VAL A 11 -9.99 -14.15 9.83
C VAL A 11 -11.12 -13.16 9.54
N ILE A 12 -12.23 -13.25 10.28
CA ILE A 12 -13.37 -12.32 10.15
C ILE A 12 -12.94 -10.90 10.50
N ASN A 13 -12.25 -10.71 11.63
CA ASN A 13 -11.78 -9.40 12.07
C ASN A 13 -10.76 -8.81 11.09
N PHE A 14 -9.83 -9.63 10.59
CA PHE A 14 -8.85 -9.23 9.59
C PHE A 14 -9.53 -8.80 8.28
N SER A 15 -10.48 -9.59 7.79
CA SER A 15 -11.29 -9.27 6.60
C SER A 15 -12.06 -7.97 6.77
N ARG A 16 -12.58 -7.70 7.97
CA ARG A 16 -13.28 -6.46 8.28
C ARG A 16 -12.34 -5.26 8.26
N CYS A 17 -11.18 -5.37 8.91
CA CYS A 17 -10.15 -4.32 8.90
C CYS A 17 -9.74 -3.95 7.48
N LEU A 18 -9.53 -4.94 6.59
CA LEU A 18 -9.24 -4.67 5.19
C LEU A 18 -10.39 -3.96 4.47
N LYS A 19 -11.66 -4.28 4.73
CA LYS A 19 -12.78 -3.62 4.05
C LYS A 19 -12.98 -2.17 4.47
N GLU A 20 -12.67 -1.85 5.72
CA GLU A 20 -12.89 -0.53 6.31
C GLU A 20 -11.74 0.45 6.04
N ASP A 21 -10.53 -0.04 5.77
CA ASP A 21 -9.32 0.78 5.53
C ASP A 21 -9.15 1.19 4.05
N ASN A 22 -10.11 1.95 3.51
CA ASN A 22 -10.07 2.40 2.11
C ASN A 22 -9.67 3.88 1.94
N ILE A 23 -9.27 4.55 3.02
CA ILE A 23 -8.78 5.93 3.02
C ILE A 23 -7.31 5.91 3.44
N PRO A 24 -6.37 6.32 2.58
CA PRO A 24 -4.97 6.32 2.95
C PRO A 24 -4.66 7.43 3.96
N CYS A 25 -3.74 7.14 4.88
CA CYS A 25 -3.21 8.09 5.84
C CYS A 25 -2.29 9.11 5.14
N HIS A 26 -2.48 10.39 5.41
CA HIS A 26 -1.60 11.44 4.94
C HIS A 26 -0.37 11.54 5.85
N ILE A 27 0.82 11.32 5.29
CA ILE A 27 2.09 11.38 6.04
C ILE A 27 2.70 12.78 5.93
N GLU A 28 2.82 13.27 4.70
CA GLU A 28 3.32 14.60 4.37
C GLU A 28 2.76 15.05 3.01
N ASP A 29 3.08 16.27 2.58
CA ASP A 29 2.66 16.76 1.26
C ASP A 29 3.00 15.73 0.17
N LYS A 30 1.95 15.31 -0.56
CA LYS A 30 2.03 14.36 -1.68
C LYS A 30 2.53 12.96 -1.31
N LEU A 31 2.52 12.58 -0.03
CA LEU A 31 2.89 11.23 0.42
C LEU A 31 1.79 10.63 1.30
N PHE A 32 1.34 9.46 0.90
CA PHE A 32 0.26 8.73 1.56
C PHE A 32 0.69 7.31 1.89
N LEU A 33 0.20 6.79 3.01
CA LEU A 33 0.38 5.42 3.47
C LEU A 33 -0.97 4.69 3.46
N GLY A 34 -1.03 3.45 2.99
CA GLY A 34 -2.28 2.70 3.05
C GLY A 34 -2.17 1.19 2.86
N SER A 35 -3.32 0.54 2.90
CA SER A 35 -3.48 -0.88 2.60
C SER A 35 -3.79 -1.15 1.13
N PHE A 36 -3.96 -2.42 0.79
CA PHE A 36 -4.49 -2.84 -0.52
C PHE A 36 -5.85 -2.19 -0.82
N SER A 37 -6.72 -2.05 0.18
CA SER A 37 -8.05 -1.46 -0.01
C SER A 37 -7.96 0.04 -0.32
N ALA A 38 -7.07 0.78 0.34
CA ALA A 38 -6.78 2.17 -0.01
C ALA A 38 -6.22 2.31 -1.44
N ALA A 39 -5.34 1.40 -1.87
CA ALA A 39 -4.82 1.36 -3.24
C ALA A 39 -5.90 1.05 -4.30
N ASN A 40 -6.99 0.36 -3.90
CA ASN A 40 -8.13 0.07 -4.76
C ASN A 40 -9.18 1.20 -4.75
N ASN A 41 -9.02 2.24 -3.93
CA ASN A 41 -9.97 3.35 -3.87
C ASN A 41 -9.59 4.48 -4.86
N LYS A 42 -9.82 4.22 -6.16
CA LYS A 42 -9.44 5.14 -7.24
C LYS A 42 -9.93 6.58 -7.03
N SER A 43 -11.16 6.77 -6.54
CA SER A 43 -11.73 8.11 -6.33
C SER A 43 -10.97 8.89 -5.27
N VAL A 44 -10.64 8.25 -4.14
CA VAL A 44 -9.85 8.86 -3.06
C VAL A 44 -8.42 9.15 -3.50
N LEU A 45 -7.81 8.26 -4.28
CA LEU A 45 -6.49 8.52 -4.86
C LEU A 45 -6.50 9.74 -5.78
N LYS A 46 -7.50 9.86 -6.65
CA LYS A 46 -7.63 11.02 -7.55
C LYS A 46 -7.94 12.30 -6.77
N SER A 47 -8.79 12.27 -5.74
CA SER A 47 -9.09 13.47 -4.93
C SER A 47 -7.87 13.95 -4.14
N ASN A 48 -6.98 13.03 -3.76
CA ASN A 48 -5.72 13.33 -3.09
C ASN A 48 -4.57 13.70 -4.06
N ASN A 49 -4.86 13.88 -5.36
CA ASN A 49 -3.88 14.13 -6.41
C ASN A 49 -2.75 13.06 -6.45
N ALA A 50 -3.07 11.83 -6.06
CA ALA A 50 -2.14 10.71 -6.23
C ALA A 50 -2.06 10.35 -7.71
N THR A 51 -0.83 10.22 -8.19
CA THR A 51 -0.49 9.90 -9.59
C THR A 51 0.34 8.63 -9.68
N HIS A 52 0.98 8.25 -8.58
CA HIS A 52 1.86 7.11 -8.48
C HIS A 52 1.42 6.19 -7.33
N VAL A 53 1.60 4.88 -7.52
CA VAL A 53 1.34 3.85 -6.51
C VAL A 53 2.58 2.97 -6.36
N LEU A 54 3.17 2.97 -5.17
CA LEU A 54 4.27 2.12 -4.77
C LEU A 54 3.74 0.93 -3.96
N THR A 55 3.83 -0.26 -4.53
CA THR A 55 3.34 -1.51 -3.93
C THR A 55 4.50 -2.31 -3.36
N ILE A 56 4.57 -2.44 -2.04
CA ILE A 56 5.60 -3.23 -1.33
C ILE A 56 4.96 -4.54 -0.84
N ALA A 57 4.75 -5.46 -1.80
CA ALA A 57 4.12 -6.75 -1.54
C ALA A 57 4.35 -7.76 -2.69
N ASN A 58 4.29 -9.05 -2.37
CA ASN A 58 4.29 -10.10 -3.39
C ASN A 58 2.97 -10.17 -4.16
N SER A 59 3.08 -10.35 -5.48
CA SER A 59 1.98 -10.75 -6.37
C SER A 59 0.75 -9.84 -6.40
N LEU A 60 0.91 -8.55 -6.13
CA LEU A 60 -0.14 -7.54 -6.32
C LEU A 60 0.03 -6.86 -7.68
N ALA A 61 -0.91 -7.11 -8.59
CA ALA A 61 -0.93 -6.47 -9.89
C ALA A 61 -1.52 -5.05 -9.82
N PRO A 62 -1.05 -4.12 -10.68
CA PRO A 62 -1.69 -2.81 -10.85
C PRO A 62 -3.18 -2.93 -11.17
N VAL A 63 -4.03 -2.32 -10.37
CA VAL A 63 -5.50 -2.38 -10.54
C VAL A 63 -5.98 -1.40 -11.60
N TYR A 64 -5.33 -0.23 -11.68
CA TYR A 64 -5.70 0.85 -12.61
C TYR A 64 -4.47 1.32 -13.41
N PRO A 65 -3.86 0.47 -14.25
CA PRO A 65 -2.59 0.77 -14.94
C PRO A 65 -2.67 1.95 -15.92
N ASN A 66 -3.88 2.31 -16.38
CA ASN A 66 -4.10 3.45 -17.26
C ASN A 66 -4.26 4.78 -16.50
N ASP A 67 -4.41 4.74 -15.17
CA ASP A 67 -4.72 5.91 -14.36
C ASP A 67 -3.58 6.38 -13.46
N PHE A 68 -2.66 5.48 -13.12
CA PHE A 68 -1.53 5.73 -12.22
C PHE A 68 -0.27 5.04 -12.73
N VAL A 69 0.87 5.59 -12.35
CA VAL A 69 2.18 4.96 -12.55
C VAL A 69 2.46 4.03 -11.38
N TYR A 70 2.79 2.77 -11.66
CA TYR A 70 3.04 1.78 -10.62
C TYR A 70 4.51 1.44 -10.49
N LYS A 71 4.92 1.14 -9.27
CA LYS A 71 6.15 0.41 -9.00
C LYS A 71 5.90 -0.65 -7.95
N GLY A 72 6.35 -1.87 -8.23
CA GLY A 72 6.23 -3.01 -7.33
C GLY A 72 7.58 -3.41 -6.76
N ILE A 73 7.64 -3.60 -5.44
CA ILE A 73 8.75 -4.23 -4.72
C ILE A 73 8.22 -5.56 -4.17
N ALA A 74 8.64 -6.65 -4.80
CA ALA A 74 8.17 -7.99 -4.45
C ALA A 74 8.89 -8.52 -3.20
N VAL A 75 8.34 -8.21 -2.03
CA VAL A 75 8.85 -8.68 -0.74
C VAL A 75 7.76 -9.27 0.17
N ALA A 76 8.15 -10.30 0.92
CA ALA A 76 7.32 -10.92 1.93
C ALA A 76 7.40 -10.18 3.27
N ASP A 77 6.30 -10.24 4.04
CA ASP A 77 6.23 -9.68 5.40
C ASP A 77 6.86 -10.67 6.38
N ARG A 78 8.19 -10.61 6.52
CA ARG A 78 8.95 -11.53 7.34
C ARG A 78 10.10 -10.80 8.01
N GLU A 79 10.46 -11.25 9.21
CA GLU A 79 11.56 -10.67 9.99
C GLU A 79 12.92 -10.79 9.28
N ASP A 80 13.08 -11.78 8.42
CA ASP A 80 14.29 -12.02 7.62
C ASP A 80 14.35 -11.21 6.31
N THR A 81 13.30 -10.45 5.98
CA THR A 81 13.27 -9.60 4.77
C THR A 81 14.15 -8.36 4.97
N ASN A 82 15.22 -8.25 4.18
CA ASN A 82 16.01 -7.02 4.13
C ASN A 82 15.31 -5.95 3.26
N LEU A 83 14.50 -5.09 3.88
CA LEU A 83 13.85 -3.95 3.19
C LEU A 83 14.82 -2.83 2.84
N ARG A 84 15.94 -2.71 3.57
CA ARG A 84 16.90 -1.60 3.42
C ARG A 84 17.48 -1.52 2.01
N GLN A 85 17.67 -2.66 1.36
CA GLN A 85 18.21 -2.73 0.00
C GLN A 85 17.32 -2.06 -1.06
N TYR A 86 16.02 -1.88 -0.78
CA TYR A 86 15.06 -1.26 -1.70
C TYR A 86 14.77 0.20 -1.39
N LEU A 87 15.29 0.72 -0.27
CA LEU A 87 14.88 2.03 0.23
C LEU A 87 15.25 3.16 -0.74
N ASP A 88 16.45 3.12 -1.32
CA ASP A 88 16.88 4.12 -2.30
C ASP A 88 15.99 4.10 -3.56
N GLU A 89 15.60 2.91 -4.02
CA GLU A 89 14.70 2.74 -5.15
C GLU A 89 13.29 3.28 -4.86
N CYS A 90 12.77 3.04 -3.66
CA CYS A 90 11.48 3.56 -3.19
C CYS A 90 11.49 5.09 -3.07
N ILE A 91 12.51 5.65 -2.42
CA ILE A 91 12.67 7.10 -2.24
C ILE A 91 12.76 7.79 -3.61
N ASN A 92 13.58 7.26 -4.52
CA ASN A 92 13.70 7.81 -5.86
C ASN A 92 12.36 7.84 -6.62
N PHE A 93 11.52 6.83 -6.44
CA PHE A 93 10.18 6.79 -7.03
C PHE A 93 9.27 7.88 -6.45
N VAL A 94 9.26 8.03 -5.12
CA VAL A 94 8.51 9.09 -4.42
C VAL A 94 8.97 10.47 -4.87
N ASP A 95 10.27 10.74 -4.85
CA ASP A 95 10.84 12.03 -5.22
C ASP A 95 10.59 12.39 -6.67
N LYS A 96 10.61 11.41 -7.58
CA LYS A 96 10.29 11.64 -8.99
C LYS A 96 8.83 12.07 -9.14
N ALA A 97 7.90 11.40 -8.48
CA ALA A 97 6.49 11.76 -8.54
C ALA A 97 6.24 13.17 -7.99
N LYS A 98 6.79 13.48 -6.80
CA LYS A 98 6.66 14.79 -6.14
C LYS A 98 7.20 15.93 -7.00
N ARG A 99 8.37 15.73 -7.65
CA ARG A 99 8.97 16.72 -8.57
C ARG A 99 8.10 17.05 -9.79
N HIS A 100 7.28 16.11 -10.25
CA HIS A 100 6.33 16.33 -11.35
C HIS A 100 4.96 16.83 -10.87
N GLY A 101 4.84 17.23 -9.60
CA GLY A 101 3.61 17.78 -9.02
C GLY A 101 2.60 16.73 -8.57
N GLY A 102 2.93 15.44 -8.64
CA GLY A 102 2.03 14.34 -8.29
C GLY A 102 2.24 13.79 -6.88
N GLY A 103 1.21 13.14 -6.33
CA GLY A 103 1.27 12.39 -5.07
C GLY A 103 1.59 10.90 -5.26
N VAL A 104 2.11 10.27 -4.19
CA VAL A 104 2.41 8.84 -4.12
C VAL A 104 1.65 8.19 -2.98
N LEU A 105 0.93 7.12 -3.29
CA LEU A 105 0.51 6.14 -2.28
C LEU A 105 1.61 5.07 -2.14
N VAL A 106 2.12 4.89 -0.93
CA VAL A 106 2.91 3.71 -0.55
C VAL A 106 1.99 2.74 0.17
N HIS A 107 1.93 1.49 -0.29
CA HIS A 107 1.06 0.49 0.31
C HIS A 107 1.64 -0.91 0.29
N CYS A 108 1.17 -1.75 1.21
CA CYS A 108 1.39 -3.19 1.20
C CYS A 108 0.02 -3.88 1.19
N PHE A 109 -0.10 -5.07 1.80
CA PHE A 109 -1.42 -5.71 1.95
C PHE A 109 -2.29 -4.98 2.98
N VAL A 110 -1.75 -4.74 4.18
CA VAL A 110 -2.51 -4.23 5.34
C VAL A 110 -2.18 -2.77 5.67
N GLY A 111 -1.06 -2.24 5.18
CA GLY A 111 -0.63 -0.86 5.48
C GLY A 111 -0.04 -0.71 6.89
N THR A 112 0.81 -1.66 7.34
CA THR A 112 1.32 -1.68 8.73
C THR A 112 2.83 -1.93 8.85
N SER A 113 3.39 -2.84 8.05
CA SER A 113 4.77 -3.33 8.23
C SER A 113 5.71 -2.88 7.11
N ARG A 114 5.41 -3.27 5.86
CA ARG A 114 6.30 -3.09 4.70
C ARG A 114 6.22 -1.71 4.04
N SER A 115 5.05 -1.08 4.11
CA SER A 115 4.69 0.16 3.42
C SER A 115 5.10 1.41 4.18
#